data_AF-A0A3D8GQ00-F1
#
_entry.id   AF-A0A3D8GQ00-F1
#
_cell.length_a   1.000
_cell.length_b   1.000
_cell.length_c   1.000
_cell.angle_alpha   90.00
_cell.angle_beta   90.00
_cell.angle_gamma   90.00
#
_symmetry.space_group_name_H-M   'P 1'
#
loop_
_entity.id
_entity.type
_entity.pdbx_description
1 polymer ?
#
loop_
_entity_poly.entity_id
_entity_poly.type
_entity_poly.pdbx_seq_one_letter_code
_entity_poly.pdbx_strand_id
1 'polypeptide(L)'
;MDTVILVTYKIPGMPMPIKIASTIEPNKEQIYHKLTELVKENNIEGEIHFRKLLVEKENSMYIFGLGEKKCMVLVEKLAKIKEFDS
;
A
#
# COMPACT_ATOMS: atom_id res chain seq x y z
N MET A 1 -7.84 13.92 -16.83
CA MET A 1 -8.49 12.69 -16.36
C MET A 1 -8.12 12.54 -14.92
N ASP A 2 -9.10 12.48 -14.02
CA ASP A 2 -8.83 12.24 -12.61
C ASP A 2 -8.42 10.78 -12.43
N THR A 3 -7.20 10.55 -11.96
CA THR A 3 -6.69 9.22 -11.63
C THR A 3 -6.80 9.05 -10.12
N VAL A 4 -7.48 8.00 -9.68
CA VAL A 4 -7.51 7.63 -8.26
C VAL A 4 -6.48 6.54 -8.04
N ILE A 5 -5.62 6.72 -7.05
CA ILE A 5 -4.58 5.77 -6.69
C ILE A 5 -5.05 4.99 -5.47
N LEU A 6 -5.15 3.68 -5.61
CA LEU A 6 -5.50 2.79 -4.51
C LEU A 6 -4.21 2.20 -3.94
N VAL A 7 -3.96 2.46 -2.66
CA VAL A 7 -2.84 1.89 -1.92
C VAL A 7 -3.36 0.81 -0.99
N THR A 8 -3.02 -0.45 -1.29
CA THR A 8 -3.46 -1.63 -0.53
C THR A 8 -2.31 -2.20 0.29
N TYR A 9 -2.43 -2.15 1.62
CA TYR A 9 -1.49 -2.74 2.58
C TYR A 9 -1.96 -4.13 2.99
N LYS A 10 -1.16 -5.16 2.66
CA LYS A 10 -1.32 -6.53 3.14
C LYS A 10 -0.28 -6.78 4.22
N ILE A 11 -0.70 -6.71 5.48
CA ILE A 11 0.16 -6.84 6.66
C ILE A 11 -0.15 -8.18 7.35
N PRO A 12 0.84 -9.07 7.55
CA PRO A 12 0.64 -10.32 8.25
C PRO A 12 0.15 -10.10 9.69
N GLY A 13 -0.86 -10.86 10.11
CA GLY A 13 -1.50 -10.70 11.42
C GLY A 13 -2.77 -9.84 11.40
N MET A 14 -3.05 -9.14 10.28
CA MET A 14 -4.33 -8.47 10.08
C MET A 14 -5.34 -9.37 9.37
N PRO A 15 -6.63 -9.35 9.75
CA PRO A 15 -7.66 -10.19 9.14
C PRO A 15 -8.00 -9.78 7.70
N MET A 16 -7.83 -8.49 7.35
CA MET A 16 -8.12 -7.96 6.02
C MET A 16 -7.06 -6.92 5.60
N PRO A 17 -6.80 -6.75 4.29
CA PRO A 17 -5.95 -5.69 3.77
C PRO A 17 -6.54 -4.30 4.03
N ILE A 18 -5.69 -3.33 4.34
CA ILE A 18 -6.08 -1.92 4.50
C ILE A 18 -5.94 -1.23 3.15
N LYS A 19 -6.98 -0.51 2.72
CA LYS A 19 -7.04 0.20 1.44
C LYS A 19 -7.19 1.69 1.66
N ILE A 20 -6.31 2.48 1.06
CA ILE A 20 -6.30 3.94 1.15
C ILE A 20 -6.38 4.51 -0.26
N ALA A 21 -7.39 5.33 -0.53
CA ALA A 21 -7.49 6.08 -1.78
C ALA A 21 -6.67 7.38 -1.68
N SER A 22 -5.95 7.71 -2.74
CA SER A 22 -5.13 8.92 -2.85
C SER A 22 -5.28 9.51 -4.25
N THR A 23 -5.19 10.83 -4.37
CA THR A 23 -5.09 11.53 -5.66
C THR A 23 -3.63 11.70 -6.11
N ILE A 24 -2.67 11.40 -5.23
CA ILE A 24 -1.23 11.54 -5.46
C ILE A 24 -0.54 10.20 -5.19
N GLU A 25 0.39 9.81 -6.06
CA GLU A 25 1.14 8.56 -5.89
C GLU A 25 2.07 8.69 -4.70
N PRO A 26 1.92 7.85 -3.66
CA PRO A 26 2.78 7.95 -2.50
C PRO A 26 4.20 7.49 -2.86
N ASN A 27 5.19 8.21 -2.36
CA ASN A 27 6.57 7.76 -2.48
C ASN A 27 6.88 6.64 -1.46
N LYS A 28 8.06 6.03 -1.59
CA LYS A 28 8.51 4.93 -0.72
C LYS A 28 8.51 5.31 0.77
N GLU A 29 8.89 6.53 1.12
CA GLU A 29 8.95 7.00 2.51
C GLU A 29 7.55 7.14 3.10
N GLN A 30 6.61 7.73 2.36
CA GLN A 30 5.21 7.82 2.76
C GLN A 30 4.58 6.44 2.97
N ILE A 31 4.87 5.50 2.07
CA ILE A 31 4.44 4.10 2.21
C ILE A 31 5.02 3.49 3.49
N TYR A 32 6.32 3.67 3.74
CA TYR A 32 7.01 3.13 4.90
C TYR A 32 6.49 3.72 6.21
N HIS A 33 6.32 5.04 6.27
CA HIS A 33 5.74 5.73 7.43
C HIS A 33 4.34 5.19 7.74
N LYS A 34 3.46 5.11 6.73
CA LYS A 34 2.11 4.61 6.94
C LYS A 34 2.08 3.14 7.34
N LEU A 35 2.92 2.30 6.73
CA LEU A 35 3.07 0.89 7.12
C LEU A 35 3.50 0.78 8.59
N THR A 36 4.46 1.60 9.02
CA THR A 36 4.96 1.62 10.40
C THR A 36 3.87 2.04 11.39
N GLU A 37 3.07 3.06 11.05
CA GLU A 37 1.90 3.46 11.84
C GLU A 37 0.92 2.29 11.99
N LEU A 38 0.52 1.66 10.88
CA LEU A 38 -0.44 0.56 10.88
C LEU A 38 0.03 -0.66 11.70
N VAL A 39 1.32 -1.00 11.61
CA VAL A 39 1.93 -2.08 12.40
C VAL A 39 1.89 -1.75 13.90
N LYS A 40 2.22 -0.50 14.27
CA LYS A 40 2.19 -0.05 15.68
C LYS A 40 0.77 0.00 16.25
N GLU A 41 -0.18 0.60 15.53
CA GLU A 41 -1.59 0.72 15.94
C GLU A 41 -2.24 -0.64 16.20
N ASN A 42 -1.77 -1.69 15.52
CA ASN A 42 -2.27 -3.05 15.64
C ASN A 42 -1.40 -3.95 16.53
N ASN A 43 -0.43 -3.38 17.26
CA ASN A 43 0.49 -4.09 18.16
C ASN A 43 1.20 -5.28 17.49
N ILE A 44 1.55 -5.16 16.21
CA ILE A 44 2.25 -6.20 15.47
C ILE A 44 3.75 -6.03 15.69
N GLU A 45 4.39 -7.05 16.25
CA GLU A 45 5.82 -7.03 16.52
C GLU A 45 6.66 -7.31 15.26
N GLY A 46 7.82 -6.68 15.18
CA GLY A 46 8.83 -6.93 14.15
C GLY A 46 9.47 -5.65 13.61
N GLU A 47 10.74 -5.76 13.20
CA GLU A 47 11.43 -4.68 12.49
C GLU A 47 10.98 -4.67 11.01
N ILE A 48 10.71 -3.47 10.49
CA ILE A 48 10.31 -3.27 9.11
C ILE A 48 11.53 -2.91 8.27
N HIS A 49 11.82 -3.71 7.24
CA HIS A 49 12.89 -3.42 6.29
C HIS A 49 12.41 -3.56 4.85
N PHE A 50 12.79 -2.62 4.00
CA PHE A 50 12.47 -2.71 2.57
C PHE A 50 13.24 -3.87 1.93
N ARG A 51 12.54 -4.71 1.14
CA ARG A 51 13.16 -5.83 0.43
C ARG A 51 13.22 -5.63 -1.07
N LYS A 52 12.10 -5.27 -1.70
CA LYS A 52 12.02 -5.20 -3.16
C LYS A 52 10.87 -4.30 -3.62
N LEU A 53 11.06 -3.67 -4.77
CA LEU A 53 9.99 -3.05 -5.56
C LEU A 53 9.80 -3.87 -6.84
N LEU A 54 8.55 -4.20 -7.14
CA LEU A 54 8.12 -4.78 -8.41
C LEU A 54 7.23 -3.76 -9.12
N VAL A 55 7.45 -3.55 -10.42
CA VAL A 55 6.65 -2.62 -11.22
C VAL A 55 6.10 -3.38 -12.42
N GLU A 56 4.80 -3.29 -12.64
CA GLU A 56 4.13 -3.87 -13.80
C GLU A 56 3.16 -2.85 -14.39
N LYS A 57 3.45 -2.39 -15.60
CA LYS A 57 2.73 -1.30 -16.27
C LYS A 57 2.64 -0.06 -15.37
N GLU A 58 1.44 0.30 -14.93
CA GLU A 58 1.16 1.47 -14.10
C GLU A 58 1.05 1.15 -12.60
N ASN A 59 1.23 -0.13 -12.23
CA ASN A 59 1.08 -0.61 -10.86
C ASN A 59 2.45 -0.90 -10.23
N SER A 60 2.57 -0.61 -8.95
CA SER A 60 3.78 -0.85 -8.16
C SER A 60 3.48 -1.71 -6.94
N MET A 61 4.34 -2.68 -6.64
CA MET A 61 4.26 -3.50 -5.43
C MET A 61 5.56 -3.37 -4.63
N TYR A 62 5.45 -2.80 -3.44
CA TYR A 62 6.52 -2.68 -2.47
C TYR A 62 6.45 -3.86 -1.51
N ILE A 63 7.56 -4.58 -1.38
CA ILE A 63 7.71 -5.71 -0.46
C ILE A 63 8.61 -5.28 0.68
N PHE A 64 8.07 -5.36 1.90
CA PHE A 64 8.80 -5.12 3.14
C PHE A 64 8.88 -6.42 3.94
N GLY A 65 9.99 -6.64 4.65
CA GLY A 65 10.04 -7.59 5.74
C GLY A 65 9.39 -7.00 6.99
N LEU A 66 8.76 -7.85 7.79
CA LEU A 66 8.31 -7.56 9.15
C LEU A 66 8.74 -8.76 10.01
N GLY A 67 9.94 -8.66 10.59
CA GLY A 67 10.65 -9.82 11.11
C GLY A 67 10.85 -10.88 10.01
N GLU A 68 10.38 -12.10 10.27
CA GLU A 68 10.43 -13.22 9.30
C GLU A 68 9.31 -13.18 8.26
N LYS A 69 8.27 -12.37 8.49
CA LYS A 69 7.10 -12.28 7.60
C LYS A 69 7.30 -11.22 6.53
N LYS A 70 6.43 -11.22 5.51
CA LYS A 70 6.46 -10.25 4.40
C LYS A 70 5.19 -9.41 4.40
N CYS A 71 5.34 -8.09 4.39
CA CYS A 71 4.28 -7.13 4.10
C CYS A 71 4.33 -6.76 2.62
N MET A 72 3.17 -6.65 1.98
CA MET A 72 3.06 -6.19 0.60
C MET A 72 2.23 -4.91 0.57
N VAL A 73 2.72 -3.89 -0.11
CA VAL A 73 1.97 -2.67 -0.39
C VAL A 73 1.81 -2.53 -1.88
N LEU A 74 0.57 -2.61 -2.36
CA LEU A 74 0.22 -2.49 -3.76
C LEU A 74 -0.28 -1.06 -4.03
N VAL A 75 0.23 -0.42 -5.07
CA VAL A 75 -0.15 0.92 -5.53
C VAL A 75 -0.74 0.75 -6.93
N GLU A 76 -2.04 0.99 -7.07
CA GLU A 76 -2.79 0.77 -8.30
C GLU A 76 -3.37 2.09 -8.82
N LYS A 77 -3.17 2.38 -10.10
CA LYS A 77 -3.81 3.53 -10.77
C LYS A 77 -5.15 3.10 -11.35
N LEU A 78 -6.23 3.65 -10.81
CA LEU A 78 -7.59 3.43 -11.28
C LEU A 78 -8.01 4.62 -12.14
N ALA A 79 -8.35 4.35 -13.40
CA ALA A 79 -9.02 5.33 -14.24
C ALA A 79 -10.44 5.56 -13.68
N LYS A 80 -10.83 6.83 -13.49
CA LYS A 80 -12.22 7.17 -13.14
C LYS A 80 -13.13 6.64 -14.24
N ILE A 81 -13.94 5.63 -13.92
CA ILE A 81 -15.03 5.19 -14.80
C ILE A 81 -16.03 6.35 -14.81
N LYS A 82 -16.42 6.81 -16.01
CA LYS A 82 -17.35 7.95 -16.20
C LYS A 82 -18.46 7.93 -15.15
N GLU A 83 -18.60 9.03 -14.42
CA GLU A 83 -19.78 9.26 -13.59
C GLU A 83 -21.02 9.14 -14.50
N PHE A 84 -22.02 8.36 -14.11
CA PHE A 84 -23.32 8.42 -14.76
C PHE A 84 -23.89 9.80 -14.44
N ASP A 85 -23.87 10.70 -15.43
CA ASP A 85 -24.61 11.97 -15.36
C ASP A 85 -26.04 11.65 -14.92
N SER A 86 -26.45 12.20 -13.77
CA SER A 86 -27.83 12.14 -13.26
C SER A 86 -28.61 13.35 -13.72
#